data_AF-A0AA36MME9-F1
#
_entry.id   AF-A0AA36MME9-F1
#
_cell.length_a   1.000
_cell.length_b   1.000
_cell.length_c   1.000
_cell.angle_alpha   90.00
_cell.angle_beta   90.00
_cell.angle_gamma   90.00
#
_symmetry.space_group_name_H-M   'P 1'
#
loop_
_entity.id
_entity.type
_entity.pdbx_description
1 polymer ?
#
loop_
_entity_poly.entity_id
_entity_poly.type
_entity_poly.pdbx_seq_one_letter_code
_entity_poly.pdbx_strand_id
1 'polypeptide(L)'
;MISSVATFAWVNLVICIATDGHDTQVALDAHGLIQPDHLLRKEPRASLVEDEAVQAPSPSSDFDSSSGIWKEIRKRAKVTAVEPFSADVPPTVVYTAQTASAASTILMGTVTLCIGIFCMTQSSHKGFNQATWKSLSCSISIFSALLVYHVLRESTNLLVEDDFATEEVAMKGLKSDEPAVAAHSGDGAVVVAMLRFVFAFGLQQAILVSSRQRKMVMMVSNTFGAQLVGLLCADAFATWQETPYWSTSPGVSFGLVCVTVLLLALCLGALPHLRNKVITDQQQQAQCREGDDTVAAWGISLTLAQFWRFVLAGQLPHYLGLQRSKYDRSETSFLFLTWIILIILTALSERAFSLVQSPAEGASRLVVLAHKLLTGASVLPRILAMTAAWCCFFWAKWLDYGMLTTGTTLVAAGEVMKAEMYNAMVCTGLAFCVMIGLLMLEEKAPQFKKCFAFFCESSMFTMCLAWNSAFQVACAFSKDAAAPEFEQVFTRCTQSQWMCIVLIPAWLLFMVPRVMDSEASKDGATGGPEAEGSEEPKAAETPKEEPEQKEAKPEEPKDAKPEAPKEEAKPEAPKEEAKEAGES
;
A
#
# COMPACT_ATOMS: atom_id res chain seq x y z
N MET A 1 -17.79 -11.47 11.34
CA MET A 1 -18.57 -11.64 10.11
C MET A 1 -19.70 -10.62 9.98
N ILE A 2 -20.74 -10.60 10.83
CA ILE A 2 -21.86 -9.64 10.71
C ILE A 2 -21.41 -8.16 10.77
N SER A 3 -20.40 -7.82 11.58
CA SER A 3 -19.85 -6.45 11.62
C SER A 3 -19.04 -6.05 10.38
N SER A 4 -18.40 -7.01 9.71
CA SER A 4 -17.64 -6.77 8.47
C SER A 4 -18.57 -6.68 7.26
N VAL A 5 -19.65 -7.47 7.29
CA VAL A 5 -20.78 -7.33 6.36
C VAL A 5 -21.49 -6.00 6.58
N ALA A 6 -21.58 -5.48 7.81
CA ALA A 6 -22.18 -4.17 8.08
C ALA A 6 -21.34 -3.00 7.52
N THR A 7 -20.00 -3.05 7.60
CA THR A 7 -19.13 -2.05 6.96
C THR A 7 -19.20 -2.15 5.43
N PHE A 8 -19.28 -3.37 4.89
CA PHE A 8 -19.46 -3.62 3.46
C PHE A 8 -20.85 -3.18 2.96
N ALA A 9 -21.89 -3.44 3.74
CA ALA A 9 -23.25 -2.98 3.51
C ALA A 9 -23.35 -1.46 3.64
N TRP A 10 -22.54 -0.83 4.49
CA TRP A 10 -22.49 0.63 4.61
C TRP A 10 -21.85 1.29 3.38
N VAL A 11 -20.74 0.74 2.86
CA VAL A 11 -20.16 1.22 1.58
C VAL A 11 -21.16 1.06 0.42
N ASN A 12 -21.88 -0.07 0.36
CA ASN A 12 -22.92 -0.26 -0.64
C ASN A 12 -24.15 0.63 -0.40
N LEU A 13 -24.54 0.89 0.85
CA LEU A 13 -25.67 1.75 1.22
C LEU A 13 -25.38 3.22 0.86
N VAL A 14 -24.15 3.71 1.09
CA VAL A 14 -23.74 5.06 0.69
C VAL A 14 -23.76 5.20 -0.84
N ILE A 15 -23.35 4.16 -1.57
CA ILE A 15 -23.42 4.14 -3.04
C ILE A 15 -24.88 4.09 -3.53
N CYS A 16 -25.75 3.29 -2.90
CA CYS A 16 -27.18 3.22 -3.25
C CYS A 16 -27.95 4.50 -2.91
N ILE A 17 -27.61 5.20 -1.83
CA ILE A 17 -28.22 6.49 -1.47
C ILE A 17 -27.79 7.60 -2.44
N ALA A 18 -26.57 7.56 -2.96
CA ALA A 18 -26.10 8.50 -3.98
C ALA A 18 -26.77 8.31 -5.35
N THR A 19 -27.28 7.10 -5.65
CA THR A 19 -27.94 6.80 -6.95
C THR A 19 -29.44 7.10 -6.98
N ASP A 20 -30.07 7.43 -5.85
CA ASP A 20 -31.53 7.69 -5.77
C ASP A 20 -31.89 9.19 -5.79
N GLY A 21 -30.94 10.04 -6.22
CA GLY A 21 -31.12 11.48 -6.44
C GLY A 21 -31.85 11.79 -7.74
N HIS A 22 -33.17 11.70 -7.67
CA HIS A 22 -34.19 11.99 -8.66
C HIS A 22 -33.92 13.14 -9.67
N ASP A 23 -34.29 12.85 -10.91
CA ASP A 23 -34.81 13.77 -11.93
C ASP A 23 -35.55 14.98 -11.33
N THR A 24 -34.95 16.16 -11.47
CA THR A 24 -35.69 17.42 -11.51
C THR A 24 -35.14 18.28 -12.66
N GLN A 25 -35.74 18.09 -13.84
CA GLN A 25 -35.70 19.08 -14.91
C GLN A 25 -36.28 20.40 -14.38
N VAL A 26 -35.41 21.38 -14.13
CA VAL A 26 -35.82 22.78 -14.09
C VAL A 26 -35.42 23.40 -15.42
N ALA A 27 -36.43 23.55 -16.27
CA ALA A 27 -36.37 24.42 -17.43
C ALA A 27 -36.21 25.87 -16.96
N LEU A 28 -35.17 26.55 -17.43
CA LEU A 28 -35.04 27.99 -17.35
C LEU A 28 -34.49 28.52 -18.67
N ASP A 29 -35.42 28.75 -19.60
CA ASP A 29 -35.29 29.72 -20.67
C ASP A 29 -35.36 31.13 -20.06
N ALA A 30 -34.37 31.98 -20.35
CA ALA A 30 -34.58 33.37 -20.78
C ALA A 30 -33.25 34.13 -20.94
N HIS A 31 -33.04 34.64 -22.15
CA HIS A 31 -32.37 35.90 -22.54
C HIS A 31 -30.96 36.17 -21.96
N GLY A 32 -29.89 36.22 -22.75
CA GLY A 32 -29.76 36.82 -24.07
C GLY A 32 -28.75 37.97 -23.98
N LEU A 33 -27.57 37.80 -24.57
CA LEU A 33 -26.71 38.90 -24.99
C LEU A 33 -25.81 38.42 -26.13
N ILE A 34 -25.58 39.37 -27.03
CA ILE A 34 -25.28 39.24 -28.45
C ILE A 34 -23.79 39.49 -28.69
N GLN A 35 -23.16 38.56 -29.43
CA GLN A 35 -22.10 38.74 -30.47
C GLN A 35 -20.69 39.30 -30.11
N PRO A 36 -19.70 39.27 -31.05
CA PRO A 36 -19.47 38.33 -32.17
C PRO A 36 -18.00 37.90 -32.41
N ASP A 37 -17.85 36.94 -33.33
CA ASP A 37 -16.79 36.76 -34.35
C ASP A 37 -15.30 36.72 -33.97
N HIS A 38 -14.67 35.56 -34.25
CA HIS A 38 -13.53 35.52 -35.17
C HIS A 38 -13.36 34.13 -35.82
N LEU A 39 -13.86 34.04 -37.05
CA LEU A 39 -13.52 33.02 -38.04
C LEU A 39 -12.09 33.26 -38.54
N LEU A 40 -11.19 32.27 -38.39
CA LEU A 40 -10.01 32.15 -39.25
C LEU A 40 -9.79 30.70 -39.70
N ARG A 41 -10.41 30.44 -40.85
CA ARG A 41 -10.04 29.53 -41.92
C ARG A 41 -8.51 29.47 -42.12
N LYS A 42 -7.93 28.28 -42.13
CA LYS A 42 -6.60 28.03 -42.69
C LYS A 42 -6.68 26.89 -43.69
N GLU A 43 -6.26 27.20 -44.91
CA GLU A 43 -6.29 26.34 -46.10
C GLU A 43 -5.29 25.18 -46.03
N PRO A 44 -5.54 24.07 -46.76
CA PRO A 44 -4.60 22.97 -46.88
C PRO A 44 -3.50 23.30 -47.91
N ARG A 45 -2.24 23.11 -47.52
CA ARG A 45 -1.08 23.25 -48.40
C ARG A 45 -0.77 21.90 -49.04
N ALA A 46 -0.96 21.81 -50.35
CA ALA A 46 -0.46 20.73 -51.18
C ALA A 46 1.02 20.98 -51.53
N SER A 47 1.86 19.96 -51.42
CA SER A 47 3.11 19.89 -52.17
C SER A 47 3.48 18.43 -52.45
N LEU A 48 3.45 18.10 -53.74
CA LEU A 48 4.11 16.99 -54.42
C LEU A 48 5.60 16.92 -54.08
N VAL A 49 6.15 15.72 -53.91
CA VAL A 49 7.47 15.30 -54.45
C VAL A 49 7.42 13.80 -54.75
N GLU A 50 7.84 13.46 -55.97
CA GLU A 50 7.98 12.13 -56.58
C GLU A 50 9.23 11.35 -56.12
N ASP A 51 9.14 10.02 -56.30
CA ASP A 51 10.17 9.04 -56.69
C ASP A 51 11.52 8.91 -55.94
N GLU A 52 11.83 7.68 -55.49
CA GLU A 52 12.78 6.81 -56.21
C GLU A 52 12.88 5.40 -55.59
N ALA A 53 12.87 4.40 -56.47
CA ALA A 53 13.09 3.00 -56.18
C ALA A 53 14.59 2.67 -56.15
N VAL A 54 15.05 1.91 -55.15
CA VAL A 54 16.36 1.26 -55.17
C VAL A 54 16.23 -0.21 -54.73
N GLN A 55 16.44 -1.09 -55.71
CA GLN A 55 16.80 -2.51 -55.51
C GLN A 55 18.31 -2.62 -55.28
N ALA A 56 18.75 -3.45 -54.32
CA ALA A 56 20.03 -4.14 -54.36
C ALA A 56 20.07 -5.32 -53.35
N PRO A 57 20.95 -6.33 -53.57
CA PRO A 57 20.70 -7.73 -53.23
C PRO A 57 21.33 -8.26 -51.93
N SER A 58 20.94 -9.49 -51.59
CA SER A 58 21.36 -10.36 -50.48
C SER A 58 22.86 -10.65 -50.39
N PRO A 59 23.33 -11.02 -49.19
CA PRO A 59 24.18 -12.20 -49.06
C PRO A 59 23.63 -13.24 -48.07
N SER A 60 23.85 -14.49 -48.45
CA SER A 60 23.59 -15.75 -47.77
C SER A 60 24.60 -16.05 -46.66
N SER A 61 24.14 -16.51 -45.50
CA SER A 61 24.87 -17.50 -44.69
C SER A 61 23.91 -18.22 -43.76
N ASP A 62 23.97 -19.55 -43.81
CA ASP A 62 22.99 -20.51 -43.34
C ASP A 62 22.83 -20.61 -41.82
N PHE A 63 21.60 -20.39 -41.37
CA PHE A 63 20.98 -21.13 -40.27
C PHE A 63 19.51 -21.35 -40.66
N ASP A 64 19.16 -22.59 -40.98
CA ASP A 64 17.94 -22.93 -41.70
C ASP A 64 16.71 -22.90 -40.77
N SER A 65 16.18 -21.70 -40.53
CA SER A 65 14.87 -21.45 -39.91
C SER A 65 13.71 -21.46 -40.93
N SER A 66 13.94 -22.01 -42.13
CA SER A 66 13.04 -21.86 -43.29
C SER A 66 11.89 -22.88 -43.37
N SER A 67 11.38 -23.39 -42.25
CA SER A 67 10.06 -24.02 -42.32
C SER A 67 9.07 -22.98 -42.87
N GLY A 68 8.37 -23.34 -43.97
CA GLY A 68 7.47 -22.44 -44.68
C GLY A 68 6.45 -21.77 -43.77
N ILE A 69 6.13 -22.41 -42.64
CA ILE A 69 5.28 -21.90 -41.56
C ILE A 69 5.81 -20.58 -40.99
N TRP A 70 7.11 -20.44 -40.69
CA TRP A 70 7.62 -19.19 -40.09
C TRP A 70 7.70 -18.04 -41.10
N LYS A 71 7.94 -18.34 -42.38
CA LYS A 71 7.82 -17.36 -43.47
C LYS A 71 6.36 -16.94 -43.66
N GLU A 72 5.43 -17.88 -43.62
CA GLU A 72 3.99 -17.60 -43.76
C GLU A 72 3.44 -16.82 -42.55
N ILE A 73 3.87 -17.15 -41.33
CA ILE A 73 3.54 -16.39 -40.11
C ILE A 73 4.14 -14.99 -40.19
N ARG A 74 5.41 -14.81 -40.58
CA ARG A 74 6.01 -13.47 -40.76
C ARG A 74 5.37 -12.69 -41.89
N LYS A 75 4.94 -13.35 -42.97
CA LYS A 75 4.28 -12.70 -44.11
C LYS A 75 2.86 -12.29 -43.75
N ARG A 76 2.10 -13.12 -43.02
CA ARG A 76 0.79 -12.75 -42.47
C ARG A 76 0.91 -11.66 -41.39
N ALA A 77 1.89 -11.76 -40.50
CA ALA A 77 2.17 -10.73 -39.49
C ALA A 77 2.61 -9.39 -40.12
N LYS A 78 3.42 -9.42 -41.21
CA LYS A 78 3.79 -8.23 -41.98
C LYS A 78 2.62 -7.65 -42.78
N VAL A 79 1.67 -8.45 -43.24
CA VAL A 79 0.48 -7.96 -43.98
C VAL A 79 -0.56 -7.32 -43.03
N THR A 80 -0.55 -7.65 -41.74
CA THR A 80 -1.29 -6.90 -40.70
C THR A 80 -0.57 -5.65 -40.18
N ALA A 81 0.70 -5.45 -40.54
CA ALA A 81 1.37 -4.15 -40.39
C ALA A 81 1.05 -3.27 -41.60
N VAL A 82 -0.24 -3.04 -41.85
CA VAL A 82 -0.68 -1.88 -42.63
C VAL A 82 -0.07 -0.65 -41.96
N GLU A 83 0.49 0.26 -42.76
CA GLU A 83 1.10 1.50 -42.26
C GLU A 83 0.24 2.07 -41.12
N PRO A 84 0.78 2.18 -39.89
CA PRO A 84 0.00 2.54 -38.70
C PRO A 84 -0.51 3.99 -38.71
N PHE A 85 -0.46 4.66 -39.86
CA PHE A 85 -0.84 6.04 -40.11
C PHE A 85 -1.84 6.20 -41.27
N SER A 86 -2.53 5.13 -41.69
CA SER A 86 -3.80 5.34 -42.40
C SER A 86 -4.79 5.94 -41.40
N ALA A 87 -5.20 7.19 -41.65
CA ALA A 87 -6.04 7.99 -40.75
C ALA A 87 -7.41 7.32 -40.41
N ASP A 88 -7.76 6.24 -41.11
CA ASP A 88 -9.09 5.64 -41.06
C ASP A 88 -9.14 4.27 -40.35
N VAL A 89 -8.01 3.70 -39.91
CA VAL A 89 -8.01 2.41 -39.19
C VAL A 89 -7.54 2.63 -37.75
N PRO A 90 -8.38 2.34 -36.73
CA PRO A 90 -7.96 2.49 -35.34
C PRO A 90 -6.74 1.58 -35.08
N PRO A 91 -5.67 2.12 -34.47
CA PRO A 91 -4.42 1.41 -34.27
C PRO A 91 -4.67 0.24 -33.31
N THR A 92 -4.97 -0.93 -33.85
CA THR A 92 -5.39 -2.11 -33.07
C THR A 92 -4.25 -3.11 -32.94
N VAL A 93 -3.35 -3.20 -33.93
CA VAL A 93 -2.32 -4.24 -33.97
C VAL A 93 -1.14 -3.97 -33.02
N VAL A 94 -0.67 -2.71 -32.90
CA VAL A 94 0.48 -2.36 -32.05
C VAL A 94 0.17 -2.56 -30.56
N TYR A 95 -1.07 -2.30 -30.15
CA TYR A 95 -1.51 -2.53 -28.76
C TYR A 95 -1.34 -3.99 -28.35
N THR A 96 -1.70 -4.94 -29.21
CA THR A 96 -1.69 -6.37 -28.84
C THR A 96 -0.31 -6.90 -28.42
N ALA A 97 0.77 -6.49 -29.09
CA ALA A 97 2.12 -6.98 -28.77
C ALA A 97 2.65 -6.41 -27.44
N GLN A 98 2.42 -5.12 -27.18
CA GLN A 98 2.81 -4.49 -25.91
C GLN A 98 2.00 -5.05 -24.74
N THR A 99 0.68 -5.20 -24.92
CA THR A 99 -0.19 -5.80 -23.91
C THR A 99 0.20 -7.26 -23.64
N ALA A 100 0.53 -8.04 -24.66
CA ALA A 100 1.01 -9.42 -24.48
C ALA A 100 2.34 -9.48 -23.72
N SER A 101 3.29 -8.58 -24.01
CA SER A 101 4.56 -8.48 -23.28
C SER A 101 4.34 -8.11 -21.81
N ALA A 102 3.46 -7.14 -21.53
CA ALA A 102 3.10 -6.77 -20.16
C ALA A 102 2.44 -7.93 -19.42
N ALA A 103 1.46 -8.60 -20.03
CA ALA A 103 0.78 -9.77 -19.46
C ALA A 103 1.75 -10.92 -19.16
N SER A 104 2.67 -11.22 -20.09
CA SER A 104 3.72 -12.24 -19.88
C SER A 104 4.63 -11.89 -18.70
N THR A 105 5.04 -10.62 -18.60
CA THR A 105 5.90 -10.14 -17.50
C THR A 105 5.17 -10.24 -16.16
N ILE A 106 3.89 -9.84 -16.10
CA ILE A 106 3.05 -9.97 -14.91
C ILE A 106 2.91 -11.44 -14.49
N LEU A 107 2.65 -12.33 -15.44
CA LEU A 107 2.51 -13.75 -15.17
C LEU A 107 3.82 -14.33 -14.60
N MET A 108 4.95 -14.02 -15.22
CA MET A 108 6.27 -14.45 -14.75
C MET A 108 6.59 -13.92 -13.35
N GLY A 109 6.34 -12.63 -13.10
CA GLY A 109 6.54 -11.99 -11.80
C GLY A 109 5.66 -12.62 -10.72
N THR A 110 4.38 -12.84 -11.02
CA THR A 110 3.41 -13.45 -10.11
C THR A 110 3.79 -14.89 -9.77
N VAL A 111 4.15 -15.70 -10.77
CA VAL A 111 4.58 -17.09 -10.55
C VAL A 111 5.86 -17.12 -9.70
N THR A 112 6.84 -16.28 -10.01
CA THR A 112 8.11 -16.19 -9.25
C THR A 112 7.84 -15.78 -7.80
N LEU A 113 6.97 -14.79 -7.58
CA LEU A 113 6.57 -14.34 -6.25
C LEU A 113 5.84 -15.44 -5.47
N CYS A 114 4.86 -16.11 -6.08
CA CYS A 114 4.13 -17.21 -5.44
C CYS A 114 5.06 -18.36 -5.03
N ILE A 115 6.00 -18.75 -5.90
CA ILE A 115 7.01 -19.76 -5.58
C ILE A 115 7.91 -19.27 -4.44
N GLY A 116 8.38 -18.01 -4.48
CA GLY A 116 9.20 -17.43 -3.42
C GLY A 116 8.49 -17.43 -2.06
N ILE A 117 7.23 -16.97 -2.03
CA ILE A 117 6.39 -17.00 -0.83
C ILE A 117 6.19 -18.43 -0.33
N PHE A 118 5.90 -19.38 -1.23
CA PHE A 118 5.77 -20.79 -0.88
C PHE A 118 7.04 -21.33 -0.24
N CYS A 119 8.21 -21.10 -0.85
CA CYS A 119 9.49 -21.53 -0.29
C CYS A 119 9.79 -20.90 1.08
N MET A 120 9.50 -19.60 1.27
CA MET A 120 9.73 -18.93 2.55
C MET A 120 8.75 -19.38 3.64
N THR A 121 7.48 -19.58 3.29
CA THR A 121 6.47 -20.10 4.23
C THR A 121 6.69 -21.58 4.58
N GLN A 122 7.33 -22.37 3.72
CA GLN A 122 7.69 -23.78 4.00
C GLN A 122 9.12 -23.95 4.55
N SER A 123 9.85 -22.85 4.80
CA SER A 123 11.20 -22.94 5.33
C SER A 123 11.23 -23.58 6.72
N SER A 124 12.23 -24.44 6.97
CA SER A 124 12.45 -25.06 8.29
C SER A 124 12.85 -24.05 9.36
N HIS A 125 13.37 -22.88 8.94
CA HIS A 125 13.74 -21.80 9.84
C HIS A 125 12.51 -21.02 10.29
N LYS A 126 12.11 -21.22 11.55
CA LYS A 126 10.92 -20.58 12.15
C LYS A 126 10.91 -19.05 11.98
N GLY A 127 12.07 -18.40 12.01
CA GLY A 127 12.19 -16.95 11.83
C GLY A 127 11.71 -16.48 10.45
N PHE A 128 12.08 -17.19 9.38
CA PHE A 128 11.68 -16.81 8.01
C PHE A 128 10.20 -17.04 7.77
N ASN A 129 9.67 -18.18 8.23
CA ASN A 129 8.24 -18.47 8.18
C ASN A 129 7.41 -17.38 8.88
N GLN A 130 7.74 -17.05 10.15
CA GLN A 130 7.01 -16.05 10.91
C GLN A 130 7.09 -14.65 10.29
N ALA A 131 8.29 -14.24 9.85
CA ALA A 131 8.48 -12.96 9.21
C ALA A 131 7.71 -12.86 7.90
N THR A 132 7.64 -13.94 7.13
CA THR A 132 6.90 -13.98 5.87
C THR A 132 5.39 -13.87 6.12
N TRP A 133 4.82 -14.60 7.09
CA TRP A 133 3.41 -14.44 7.45
C TRP A 133 3.07 -13.03 7.95
N LYS A 134 3.95 -12.44 8.76
CA LYS A 134 3.80 -11.06 9.24
C LYS A 134 3.84 -10.06 8.08
N SER A 135 4.81 -10.20 7.16
CA SER A 135 4.94 -9.33 5.98
C SER A 135 3.77 -9.48 5.01
N LEU A 136 3.27 -10.70 4.78
CA LEU A 136 2.07 -10.94 3.96
C LEU A 136 0.82 -10.31 4.57
N SER A 137 0.61 -10.53 5.87
CA SER A 137 -0.52 -9.95 6.59
C SER A 137 -0.47 -8.41 6.56
N CYS A 138 0.71 -7.83 6.79
CA CYS A 138 0.92 -6.39 6.71
C CYS A 138 0.63 -5.87 5.29
N SER A 139 1.21 -6.50 4.27
CA SER A 139 1.08 -6.07 2.87
C SER A 139 -0.36 -6.11 2.38
N ILE A 140 -1.11 -7.19 2.66
CA ILE A 140 -2.50 -7.30 2.22
C ILE A 140 -3.39 -6.31 2.98
N SER A 141 -3.11 -6.07 4.27
CA SER A 141 -3.80 -5.04 5.03
C SER A 141 -3.56 -3.64 4.42
N ILE A 142 -2.30 -3.28 4.12
CA ILE A 142 -1.94 -1.98 3.51
C ILE A 142 -2.58 -1.85 2.13
N PHE A 143 -2.46 -2.86 1.27
CA PHE A 143 -3.02 -2.83 -0.07
C PHE A 143 -4.55 -2.74 -0.06
N SER A 144 -5.22 -3.48 0.83
CA SER A 144 -6.68 -3.38 1.00
C SER A 144 -7.07 -1.99 1.51
N ALA A 145 -6.28 -1.38 2.41
CA ALA A 145 -6.51 -0.03 2.88
C ALA A 145 -6.34 1.00 1.76
N LEU A 146 -5.36 0.83 0.86
CA LEU A 146 -5.18 1.66 -0.34
C LEU A 146 -6.39 1.56 -1.29
N LEU A 147 -6.90 0.36 -1.55
CA LEU A 147 -8.07 0.17 -2.40
C LEU A 147 -9.32 0.84 -1.82
N VAL A 148 -9.57 0.66 -0.52
CA VAL A 148 -10.71 1.31 0.16
C VAL A 148 -10.53 2.82 0.20
N TYR A 149 -9.32 3.31 0.44
CA TYR A 149 -8.98 4.73 0.36
C TYR A 149 -9.34 5.32 -1.01
N HIS A 150 -8.96 4.66 -2.11
CA HIS A 150 -9.28 5.10 -3.47
C HIS A 150 -10.79 5.14 -3.72
N VAL A 151 -11.52 4.10 -3.31
CA VAL A 151 -12.99 4.08 -3.43
C VAL A 151 -13.62 5.26 -2.67
N LEU A 152 -13.21 5.49 -1.41
CA LEU A 152 -13.74 6.59 -0.60
C LEU A 152 -13.39 7.96 -1.19
N ARG A 153 -12.18 8.12 -1.71
CA ARG A 153 -11.73 9.36 -2.31
C ARG A 153 -12.48 9.67 -3.61
N GLU A 154 -12.49 8.74 -4.55
CA GLU A 154 -13.14 8.92 -5.85
C GLU A 154 -14.66 9.15 -5.69
N SER A 155 -15.33 8.36 -4.82
CA SER A 155 -16.78 8.52 -4.59
C SER A 155 -17.16 9.84 -3.94
N THR A 156 -16.33 10.38 -3.03
CA THR A 156 -16.61 11.67 -2.39
C THR A 156 -16.20 12.86 -3.25
N ASN A 157 -15.17 12.72 -4.09
CA ASN A 157 -14.80 13.76 -5.04
C ASN A 157 -15.89 13.97 -6.10
N LEU A 158 -16.64 12.93 -6.48
CA LEU A 158 -17.84 13.07 -7.33
C LEU A 158 -18.94 13.94 -6.73
N LEU A 159 -18.96 14.14 -5.40
CA LEU A 159 -19.97 14.96 -4.72
C LEU A 159 -19.61 16.46 -4.70
N VAL A 160 -18.44 16.82 -5.18
CA VAL A 160 -17.96 18.20 -5.18
C VAL A 160 -17.82 18.64 -6.64
N GLU A 161 -18.54 19.70 -7.01
CA GLU A 161 -18.52 20.26 -8.38
C GLU A 161 -17.21 21.00 -8.72
N ASP A 162 -16.25 21.07 -7.79
CA ASP A 162 -14.94 21.66 -8.06
C ASP A 162 -14.17 20.81 -9.08
N ASP A 163 -13.42 21.46 -9.97
CA ASP A 163 -12.48 20.84 -10.89
C ASP A 163 -11.38 20.08 -10.12
N PHE A 164 -11.71 18.90 -9.60
CA PHE A 164 -10.72 17.98 -9.10
C PHE A 164 -9.88 17.54 -10.29
N ALA A 165 -8.56 17.72 -10.19
CA ALA A 165 -7.64 17.04 -11.08
C ALA A 165 -7.83 15.53 -10.91
N THR A 166 -8.72 14.94 -11.69
CA THR A 166 -8.86 13.49 -11.73
C THR A 166 -7.55 12.93 -12.27
N GLU A 167 -7.13 11.77 -11.76
CA GLU A 167 -5.90 11.08 -12.18
C GLU A 167 -5.85 10.87 -13.71
N GLU A 168 -7.01 10.94 -14.36
CA GLU A 168 -7.19 10.86 -15.80
C GLU A 168 -6.75 12.12 -16.57
N VAL A 169 -6.94 13.31 -15.99
CA VAL A 169 -6.32 14.55 -16.50
C VAL A 169 -4.79 14.42 -16.47
N ALA A 170 -4.24 13.63 -15.54
CA ALA A 170 -2.82 13.28 -15.46
C ALA A 170 -2.36 12.19 -16.44
N MET A 171 -3.25 11.51 -17.17
CA MET A 171 -2.90 10.59 -18.28
C MET A 171 -3.14 11.18 -19.70
N LYS A 172 -4.16 12.03 -19.91
CA LYS A 172 -4.55 12.54 -21.24
C LYS A 172 -3.58 13.54 -21.91
N GLY A 173 -2.67 14.15 -21.16
CA GLY A 173 -1.73 15.18 -21.62
C GLY A 173 -0.27 14.72 -21.62
N LEU A 174 0.02 13.49 -22.05
CA LEU A 174 1.38 13.02 -22.39
C LEU A 174 2.04 13.81 -23.55
N LYS A 175 1.52 14.98 -23.92
CA LYS A 175 2.14 15.87 -24.90
C LYS A 175 3.35 16.53 -24.22
N SER A 176 4.53 16.28 -24.77
CA SER A 176 5.84 16.67 -24.23
C SER A 176 6.05 18.18 -24.02
N ASP A 177 5.17 19.04 -24.54
CA ASP A 177 5.42 20.48 -24.66
C ASP A 177 4.59 21.36 -23.72
N GLU A 178 3.67 20.79 -22.93
CA GLU A 178 2.89 21.59 -21.98
C GLU A 178 3.69 21.82 -20.68
N PRO A 179 3.83 23.08 -20.22
CA PRO A 179 4.51 23.38 -18.96
C PRO A 179 3.80 22.65 -17.83
N ALA A 180 4.58 22.11 -16.88
CA ALA A 180 4.02 21.43 -15.73
C ALA A 180 3.13 22.40 -14.94
N VAL A 181 1.84 22.06 -14.87
CA VAL A 181 0.86 22.82 -14.10
C VAL A 181 1.14 22.58 -12.62
N ALA A 182 1.37 23.67 -11.87
CA ALA A 182 1.50 23.60 -10.43
C ALA A 182 0.24 22.97 -9.81
N ALA A 183 0.42 22.11 -8.80
CA ALA A 183 -0.72 21.52 -8.13
C ALA A 183 -1.55 22.64 -7.47
N HIS A 184 -2.84 22.67 -7.77
CA HIS A 184 -3.79 23.61 -7.21
C HIS A 184 -5.00 22.83 -6.73
N SER A 185 -5.13 22.70 -5.41
CA SER A 185 -6.33 22.14 -4.79
C SER A 185 -7.25 23.29 -4.36
N GLY A 186 -8.52 23.22 -4.77
CA GLY A 186 -9.55 24.17 -4.33
C GLY A 186 -9.88 24.03 -2.84
N ASP A 187 -10.44 25.07 -2.24
CA ASP A 187 -10.81 25.08 -0.82
C ASP A 187 -11.85 23.97 -0.49
N GLY A 188 -12.78 23.70 -1.40
CA GLY A 188 -13.76 22.62 -1.26
C GLY A 188 -13.11 21.23 -1.16
N ALA A 189 -12.05 21.00 -1.93
CA ALA A 189 -11.29 19.75 -1.89
C ALA A 189 -10.65 19.48 -0.54
N VAL A 190 -10.07 20.52 0.07
CA VAL A 190 -9.48 20.43 1.41
C VAL A 190 -10.54 20.10 2.45
N VAL A 191 -11.70 20.77 2.40
CA VAL A 191 -12.80 20.53 3.35
C VAL A 191 -13.28 19.08 3.25
N VAL A 192 -13.51 18.56 2.05
CA VAL A 192 -13.98 17.18 1.86
C VAL A 192 -12.93 16.16 2.30
N ALA A 193 -11.65 16.38 1.99
CA ALA A 193 -10.58 15.49 2.45
C ALA A 193 -10.46 15.49 3.99
N MET A 194 -10.55 16.66 4.63
CA MET A 194 -10.54 16.79 6.10
C MET A 194 -11.75 16.13 6.75
N LEU A 195 -12.95 16.30 6.20
CA LEU A 195 -14.16 15.65 6.70
C LEU A 195 -14.06 14.13 6.60
N ARG A 196 -13.56 13.61 5.47
CA ARG A 196 -13.29 12.17 5.29
C ARG A 196 -12.34 11.65 6.37
N PHE A 197 -11.23 12.34 6.61
CA PHE A 197 -10.27 11.96 7.65
C PHE A 197 -10.90 11.98 9.04
N VAL A 198 -11.53 13.08 9.45
CA VAL A 198 -12.13 13.23 10.78
C VAL A 198 -13.22 12.19 11.02
N PHE A 199 -14.08 11.96 10.03
CA PHE A 199 -15.14 10.95 10.12
C PHE A 199 -14.57 9.53 10.25
N ALA A 200 -13.64 9.15 9.37
CA ALA A 200 -13.02 7.82 9.40
C ALA A 200 -12.24 7.59 10.71
N PHE A 201 -11.53 8.61 11.20
CA PHE A 201 -10.82 8.56 12.47
C PHE A 201 -11.78 8.42 13.66
N GLY A 202 -12.87 9.20 13.71
CA GLY A 202 -13.90 9.06 14.74
C GLY A 202 -14.55 7.67 14.74
N LEU A 203 -14.87 7.15 13.55
CA LEU A 203 -15.42 5.80 13.37
C LEU A 203 -14.44 4.73 13.84
N GLN A 204 -13.17 4.86 13.48
CA GLN A 204 -12.10 3.96 13.91
C GLN A 204 -11.98 3.91 15.43
N GLN A 205 -11.97 5.08 16.10
CA GLN A 205 -11.93 5.13 17.56
C GLN A 205 -13.18 4.49 18.19
N ALA A 206 -14.37 4.71 17.62
CA ALA A 206 -15.61 4.08 18.09
C ALA A 206 -15.56 2.54 17.94
N ILE A 207 -15.01 2.02 16.83
CA ILE A 207 -14.82 0.58 16.62
C ILE A 207 -13.82 0.01 17.62
N LEU A 208 -12.70 0.68 17.88
CA LEU A 208 -11.71 0.22 18.88
C LEU A 208 -12.32 0.13 20.28
N VAL A 209 -13.10 1.14 20.69
CA VAL A 209 -13.80 1.11 21.98
C VAL A 209 -14.85 -0.01 22.03
N SER A 210 -15.62 -0.19 20.95
CA SER A 210 -16.68 -1.20 20.88
C SER A 210 -16.13 -2.64 20.78
N SER A 211 -14.93 -2.81 20.24
CA SER A 211 -14.29 -4.11 20.03
C SER A 211 -13.41 -4.58 21.19
N ARG A 212 -13.40 -3.86 22.32
CA ARG A 212 -12.58 -4.19 23.52
C ARG A 212 -12.69 -5.63 24.02
N GLN A 213 -13.83 -6.28 23.82
CA GLN A 213 -14.04 -7.67 24.26
C GLN A 213 -13.54 -8.72 23.25
N ARG A 214 -13.21 -8.33 22.01
CA ARG A 214 -12.91 -9.24 20.90
C ARG A 214 -11.51 -8.97 20.36
N LYS A 215 -10.50 -9.65 20.92
CA LYS A 215 -9.07 -9.49 20.57
C LYS A 215 -8.80 -9.49 19.06
N MET A 216 -9.39 -10.42 18.31
CA MET A 216 -9.21 -10.49 16.84
C MET A 216 -9.79 -9.27 16.13
N VAL A 217 -11.00 -8.83 16.50
CA VAL A 217 -11.64 -7.66 15.88
C VAL A 217 -10.84 -6.40 16.19
N MET A 218 -10.35 -6.27 17.43
CA MET A 218 -9.54 -5.13 17.84
C MET A 218 -8.20 -5.11 17.09
N MET A 219 -7.50 -6.25 16.97
CA MET A 219 -6.26 -6.35 16.18
C MET A 219 -6.48 -5.96 14.72
N VAL A 220 -7.48 -6.55 14.07
CA VAL A 220 -7.83 -6.25 12.67
C VAL A 220 -8.18 -4.77 12.49
N SER A 221 -9.06 -4.25 13.35
CA SER A 221 -9.50 -2.86 13.29
C SER A 221 -8.30 -1.95 13.51
N ASN A 222 -7.46 -2.23 14.50
CA ASN A 222 -6.26 -1.44 14.78
C ASN A 222 -5.29 -1.44 13.59
N THR A 223 -4.94 -2.59 13.03
CA THR A 223 -3.98 -2.67 11.92
C THR A 223 -4.56 -2.09 10.63
N PHE A 224 -5.67 -2.62 10.11
CA PHE A 224 -6.25 -2.18 8.84
C PHE A 224 -6.82 -0.76 8.94
N GLY A 225 -7.53 -0.48 10.02
CA GLY A 225 -8.18 0.82 10.20
C GLY A 225 -7.20 1.95 10.47
N ALA A 226 -6.10 1.71 11.20
CA ALA A 226 -5.06 2.74 11.35
C ALA A 226 -4.34 3.03 10.01
N GLN A 227 -4.14 2.02 9.17
CA GLN A 227 -3.59 2.21 7.82
C GLN A 227 -4.54 3.02 6.93
N LEU A 228 -5.84 2.67 6.90
CA LEU A 228 -6.85 3.40 6.13
C LEU A 228 -6.97 4.86 6.60
N VAL A 229 -7.09 5.08 7.92
CA VAL A 229 -7.17 6.43 8.48
C VAL A 229 -5.87 7.20 8.28
N GLY A 230 -4.71 6.52 8.35
CA GLY A 230 -3.41 7.10 8.03
C GLY A 230 -3.32 7.60 6.58
N LEU A 231 -3.88 6.87 5.61
CA LEU A 231 -3.95 7.31 4.21
C LEU A 231 -4.89 8.51 4.04
N LEU A 232 -6.06 8.48 4.68
CA LEU A 232 -7.00 9.60 4.64
C LEU A 232 -6.43 10.85 5.32
N CYS A 233 -5.65 10.66 6.39
CA CYS A 233 -4.89 11.73 7.04
C CYS A 233 -3.84 12.30 6.07
N ALA A 234 -3.06 11.43 5.42
CA ALA A 234 -2.04 11.83 4.45
C ALA A 234 -2.67 12.61 3.28
N ASP A 235 -3.79 12.11 2.75
CA ASP A 235 -4.59 12.77 1.71
C ASP A 235 -5.04 14.17 2.14
N ALA A 236 -5.68 14.29 3.30
CA ALA A 236 -6.20 15.57 3.79
C ALA A 236 -5.11 16.64 3.92
N PHE A 237 -3.98 16.29 4.54
CA PHE A 237 -2.89 17.25 4.72
C PHE A 237 -2.09 17.51 3.43
N ALA A 238 -1.97 16.52 2.54
CA ALA A 238 -1.36 16.73 1.22
C ALA A 238 -2.22 17.64 0.33
N THR A 239 -3.54 17.43 0.29
CA THR A 239 -4.47 18.34 -0.40
C THR A 239 -4.40 19.75 0.19
N TRP A 240 -4.28 19.87 1.52
CA TRP A 240 -4.09 21.18 2.15
C TRP A 240 -2.77 21.84 1.73
N GLN A 241 -1.68 21.05 1.63
CA GLN A 241 -0.36 21.52 1.18
C GLN A 241 -0.39 22.10 -0.24
N GLU A 242 -1.32 21.63 -1.08
CA GLU A 242 -1.50 22.08 -2.47
C GLU A 242 -2.33 23.36 -2.63
N THR A 243 -2.89 23.90 -1.55
CA THR A 243 -3.57 25.21 -1.65
C THR A 243 -2.56 26.32 -1.95
N PRO A 244 -2.99 27.41 -2.62
CA PRO A 244 -2.11 28.51 -3.06
C PRO A 244 -1.20 29.07 -1.98
N TYR A 245 -1.68 29.13 -0.74
CA TYR A 245 -0.91 29.67 0.37
C TYR A 245 0.29 28.78 0.70
N TRP A 246 0.07 27.47 0.84
CA TRP A 246 1.08 26.51 1.26
C TRP A 246 2.05 26.09 0.14
N SER A 247 1.64 26.24 -1.12
CA SER A 247 2.45 25.93 -2.30
C SER A 247 3.32 27.09 -2.81
N THR A 248 3.28 28.26 -2.17
CA THR A 248 4.07 29.45 -2.61
C THR A 248 5.58 29.28 -2.51
N SER A 249 6.07 28.62 -1.45
CA SER A 249 7.50 28.42 -1.23
C SER A 249 7.76 27.19 -0.35
N PRO A 250 8.93 26.54 -0.48
CA PRO A 250 9.26 25.38 0.34
C PRO A 250 9.21 25.66 1.84
N GLY A 251 9.58 26.87 2.28
CA GLY A 251 9.55 27.26 3.69
C GLY A 251 8.14 27.33 4.25
N VAL A 252 7.18 27.88 3.49
CA VAL A 252 5.76 27.91 3.90
C VAL A 252 5.19 26.49 3.89
N SER A 253 5.52 25.69 2.87
CA SER A 253 5.14 24.27 2.78
C SER A 253 5.64 23.45 3.98
N PHE A 254 6.88 23.68 4.43
CA PHE A 254 7.42 23.09 5.65
C PHE A 254 6.68 23.57 6.92
N GLY A 255 6.25 24.83 6.93
CA GLY A 255 5.36 25.37 7.97
C GLY A 255 4.10 24.53 8.14
N LEU A 256 3.49 24.05 7.04
CA LEU A 256 2.35 23.13 7.12
C LEU A 256 2.74 21.78 7.74
N VAL A 257 3.91 21.22 7.43
CA VAL A 257 4.40 19.99 8.07
C VAL A 257 4.43 20.16 9.60
N CYS A 258 4.91 21.30 10.10
CA CYS A 258 4.89 21.61 11.54
C CYS A 258 3.47 21.73 12.09
N VAL A 259 2.54 22.35 11.36
CA VAL A 259 1.13 22.44 11.73
C VAL A 259 0.49 21.05 11.79
N THR A 260 0.75 20.19 10.82
CA THR A 260 0.29 18.79 10.78
C THR A 260 0.78 18.01 12.00
N VAL A 261 2.07 18.12 12.34
CA VAL A 261 2.64 17.51 13.55
C VAL A 261 1.92 18.00 14.81
N LEU A 262 1.69 19.32 14.93
CA LEU A 262 1.01 19.90 16.09
C LEU A 262 -0.44 19.42 16.20
N LEU A 263 -1.20 19.46 15.11
CA LEU A 263 -2.60 19.04 15.08
C LEU A 263 -2.75 17.55 15.41
N LEU A 264 -1.90 16.69 14.83
CA LEU A 264 -1.92 15.26 15.14
C LEU A 264 -1.47 14.97 16.56
N ALA A 265 -0.48 15.69 17.09
CA ALA A 265 -0.10 15.57 18.50
C ALA A 265 -1.24 15.96 19.45
N LEU A 266 -2.04 16.99 19.11
CA LEU A 266 -3.22 17.38 19.88
C LEU A 266 -4.33 16.32 19.80
N CYS A 267 -4.69 15.88 18.58
CA CYS A 267 -5.73 14.88 18.35
C CYS A 267 -5.39 13.53 19.01
N LEU A 268 -4.16 13.03 18.78
CA LEU A 268 -3.68 11.76 19.32
C LEU A 268 -3.19 11.87 20.76
N GLY A 269 -3.04 13.07 21.31
CA GLY A 269 -2.82 13.26 22.74
C GLY A 269 -4.12 13.17 23.55
N ALA A 270 -5.19 13.79 23.04
CA ALA A 270 -6.47 13.89 23.75
C ALA A 270 -7.27 12.57 23.72
N LEU A 271 -7.34 11.90 22.57
CA LEU A 271 -8.22 10.75 22.39
C LEU A 271 -7.78 9.49 23.13
N PRO A 272 -6.49 9.10 23.16
CA PRO A 272 -6.03 7.99 23.98
C PRO A 272 -6.30 8.22 25.46
N HIS A 273 -6.26 9.46 25.93
CA HIS A 273 -6.62 9.77 27.32
C HIS A 273 -8.09 9.43 27.62
N LEU A 274 -9.01 9.67 26.69
CA LEU A 274 -10.41 9.27 26.81
C LEU A 274 -10.58 7.74 26.67
N ARG A 275 -9.90 7.14 25.69
CA ARG A 275 -9.97 5.70 25.40
C ARG A 275 -9.42 4.86 26.56
N ASN A 276 -8.33 5.30 27.20
CA ASN A 276 -7.69 4.60 28.32
C ASN A 276 -8.57 4.58 29.59
N LYS A 277 -9.61 5.41 29.68
CA LYS A 277 -10.62 5.29 30.74
C LYS A 277 -11.58 4.11 30.51
N VAL A 278 -11.72 3.66 29.27
CA VAL A 278 -12.69 2.61 28.88
C VAL A 278 -12.02 1.26 28.64
N ILE A 279 -10.81 1.27 28.08
CA ILE A 279 -9.99 0.08 27.84
C ILE A 279 -9.02 -0.06 29.01
N THR A 280 -9.24 -1.03 29.89
CA THR A 280 -8.41 -1.23 31.10
C THR A 280 -7.21 -2.14 30.86
N ASP A 281 -7.25 -2.97 29.82
CA ASP A 281 -6.17 -3.90 29.51
C ASP A 281 -4.96 -3.16 28.89
N GLN A 282 -3.80 -3.26 29.53
CA GLN A 282 -2.56 -2.61 29.09
C GLN A 282 -2.11 -3.10 27.72
N GLN A 283 -2.31 -4.39 27.39
CA GLN A 283 -1.93 -4.92 26.08
C GLN A 283 -2.78 -4.29 24.97
N GLN A 284 -4.07 -4.11 25.21
CA GLN A 284 -4.98 -3.45 24.27
C GLN A 284 -4.66 -1.97 24.12
N GLN A 285 -4.32 -1.28 25.22
CA GLN A 285 -3.89 0.12 25.17
C GLN A 285 -2.61 0.29 24.33
N ALA A 286 -1.64 -0.60 24.51
CA ALA A 286 -0.39 -0.58 23.73
C ALA A 286 -0.66 -0.79 22.23
N GLN A 287 -1.53 -1.74 21.87
CA GLN A 287 -1.93 -1.96 20.48
C GLN A 287 -2.63 -0.73 19.89
N CYS A 288 -3.60 -0.15 20.59
CA CYS A 288 -4.30 1.04 20.08
C CYS A 288 -3.34 2.23 19.93
N ARG A 289 -2.35 2.36 20.81
CA ARG A 289 -1.29 3.37 20.69
C ARG A 289 -0.43 3.16 19.45
N GLU A 290 -0.06 1.91 19.14
CA GLU A 290 0.66 1.59 17.90
C GLU A 290 -0.15 1.98 16.65
N GLY A 291 -1.47 1.81 16.70
CA GLY A 291 -2.39 2.27 15.66
C GLY A 291 -2.38 3.79 15.50
N ASP A 292 -2.50 4.53 16.61
CA ASP A 292 -2.43 6.00 16.60
C ASP A 292 -1.08 6.51 16.06
N ASP A 293 0.03 5.88 16.47
CA ASP A 293 1.38 6.17 15.98
C ASP A 293 1.49 5.90 14.47
N THR A 294 0.77 4.89 13.95
CA THR A 294 0.69 4.59 12.51
C THR A 294 -0.01 5.72 11.75
N VAL A 295 -1.16 6.18 12.27
CA VAL A 295 -1.93 7.29 11.67
C VAL A 295 -1.08 8.55 11.59
N ALA A 296 -0.39 8.91 12.69
CA ALA A 296 0.53 10.04 12.69
C ALA A 296 1.67 9.86 11.70
N ALA A 297 2.32 8.70 11.70
CA ALA A 297 3.45 8.43 10.83
C ALA A 297 3.06 8.59 9.35
N TRP A 298 1.92 8.04 8.94
CA TRP A 298 1.47 8.10 7.55
C TRP A 298 1.04 9.52 7.15
N GLY A 299 0.28 10.21 7.99
CA GLY A 299 -0.14 11.59 7.74
C GLY A 299 1.02 12.58 7.60
N ILE A 300 1.96 12.54 8.55
CA ILE A 300 3.11 13.45 8.55
C ILE A 300 4.09 13.08 7.42
N SER A 301 4.32 11.78 7.20
CA SER A 301 5.36 11.35 6.26
C SER A 301 5.12 11.77 4.81
N LEU A 302 3.87 11.77 4.34
CA LEU A 302 3.54 12.21 2.98
C LEU A 302 3.77 13.72 2.81
N THR A 303 3.34 14.54 3.76
CA THR A 303 3.56 16.00 3.70
C THR A 303 5.05 16.36 3.72
N LEU A 304 5.84 15.61 4.49
CA LEU A 304 7.29 15.76 4.52
C LEU A 304 7.95 15.29 3.21
N ALA A 305 7.43 14.23 2.59
CA ALA A 305 7.89 13.77 1.28
C ALA A 305 7.56 14.79 0.18
N GLN A 306 6.36 15.39 0.21
CA GLN A 306 5.98 16.48 -0.70
C GLN A 306 6.87 17.71 -0.53
N PHE A 307 7.21 18.08 0.71
CA PHE A 307 8.18 19.15 0.97
C PHE A 307 9.52 18.88 0.28
N TRP A 308 10.08 17.67 0.43
CA TRP A 308 11.32 17.32 -0.25
C TRP A 308 11.20 17.38 -1.78
N ARG A 309 10.08 16.89 -2.34
CA ARG A 309 9.87 17.00 -3.79
C ARG A 309 9.73 18.45 -4.25
N PHE A 310 9.10 19.33 -3.46
CA PHE A 310 9.01 20.76 -3.77
C PHE A 310 10.40 21.41 -3.76
N VAL A 311 11.23 21.11 -2.75
CA VAL A 311 12.61 21.61 -2.69
C VAL A 311 13.41 21.22 -3.94
N LEU A 312 13.22 19.99 -4.45
CA LEU A 312 13.96 19.48 -5.60
C LEU A 312 13.41 19.97 -6.94
N ALA A 313 12.09 19.94 -7.12
CA ALA A 313 11.44 20.29 -8.39
C ALA A 313 11.23 21.80 -8.58
N GLY A 314 11.44 22.61 -7.54
CA GLY A 314 11.19 24.06 -7.56
C GLY A 314 9.72 24.46 -7.54
N GLN A 315 8.80 23.50 -7.70
CA GLN A 315 7.35 23.66 -7.60
C GLN A 315 6.74 22.48 -6.85
N LEU A 316 5.66 22.71 -6.12
CA LEU A 316 5.00 21.65 -5.36
C LEU A 316 4.33 20.67 -6.34
N PRO A 317 4.75 19.40 -6.36
CA PRO A 317 4.15 18.44 -7.24
C PRO A 317 2.82 17.93 -6.71
N HIS A 318 1.92 17.55 -7.61
CA HIS A 318 0.68 16.90 -7.21
C HIS A 318 1.00 15.60 -6.45
N TYR A 319 0.42 15.36 -5.25
CA TYR A 319 0.82 14.22 -4.42
C TYR A 319 0.54 12.87 -5.08
N LEU A 320 -0.57 12.78 -5.83
CA LEU A 320 -0.98 11.57 -6.56
C LEU A 320 -0.57 11.58 -8.02
N GLY A 321 -0.30 12.77 -8.55
CA GLY A 321 -0.10 12.96 -9.97
C GLY A 321 1.23 12.39 -10.43
N LEU A 322 1.19 11.71 -11.57
CA LEU A 322 2.35 11.49 -12.42
C LEU A 322 2.69 12.85 -13.02
N GLN A 323 3.58 13.57 -12.35
CA GLN A 323 4.02 14.86 -12.86
C GLN A 323 4.87 14.65 -14.10
N ARG A 324 4.43 15.31 -15.17
CA ARG A 324 4.94 15.15 -16.54
C ARG A 324 6.12 16.04 -16.88
N SER A 325 6.57 16.88 -15.94
CA SER A 325 7.80 17.63 -16.16
C SER A 325 8.92 16.64 -16.38
N LYS A 326 9.71 16.88 -17.42
CA LYS A 326 10.99 16.23 -17.60
C LYS A 326 11.85 16.61 -16.39
N TYR A 327 11.83 15.75 -15.37
CA TYR A 327 12.70 15.92 -14.22
C TYR A 327 14.13 15.69 -14.68
N ASP A 328 15.01 16.60 -14.30
CA ASP A 328 16.40 16.44 -14.64
C ASP A 328 16.97 15.23 -13.90
N ARG A 329 17.92 14.54 -14.53
CA ARG A 329 18.59 13.37 -13.95
C ARG A 329 19.19 13.69 -12.57
N SER A 330 19.57 14.94 -12.33
CA SER A 330 20.03 15.46 -11.05
C SER A 330 18.94 15.40 -9.97
N GLU A 331 17.72 15.88 -10.26
CA GLU A 331 16.59 15.89 -9.32
C GLU A 331 16.22 14.48 -8.86
N THR A 332 16.14 13.53 -9.81
CA THR A 332 15.95 12.10 -9.51
C THR A 332 17.06 11.54 -8.64
N SER A 333 18.32 11.92 -8.91
CA SER A 333 19.46 11.47 -8.10
C SER A 333 19.46 12.07 -6.68
N PHE A 334 19.01 13.32 -6.53
CA PHE A 334 18.86 13.96 -5.21
C PHE A 334 17.71 13.35 -4.39
N LEU A 335 16.62 12.93 -5.04
CA LEU A 335 15.53 12.23 -4.37
C LEU A 335 15.98 10.85 -3.85
N PHE A 336 16.81 10.14 -4.63
CA PHE A 336 17.48 8.92 -4.18
C PHE A 336 18.40 9.18 -2.97
N LEU A 337 19.22 10.23 -3.03
CA LEU A 337 20.10 10.59 -1.91
C LEU A 337 19.28 10.93 -0.65
N THR A 338 18.16 11.65 -0.81
CA THR A 338 17.23 11.98 0.27
C THR A 338 16.67 10.72 0.91
N TRP A 339 16.28 9.72 0.11
CA TRP A 339 15.84 8.41 0.61
C TRP A 339 16.90 7.74 1.49
N ILE A 340 18.16 7.68 1.03
CA ILE A 340 19.26 7.09 1.80
C ILE A 340 19.53 7.87 3.10
N ILE A 341 19.52 9.20 3.05
CA ILE A 341 19.71 10.06 4.23
C ILE A 341 18.60 9.78 5.26
N LEU A 342 17.34 9.67 4.83
CA LEU A 342 16.21 9.40 5.74
C LEU A 342 16.31 8.00 6.40
N ILE A 343 16.82 6.99 5.69
CA ILE A 343 17.12 5.67 6.28
C ILE A 343 18.18 5.81 7.38
N ILE A 344 19.28 6.53 7.11
CA ILE A 344 20.34 6.74 8.10
C ILE A 344 19.80 7.51 9.32
N LEU A 345 19.04 8.58 9.09
CA LEU A 345 18.43 9.36 10.16
C LEU A 345 17.43 8.55 10.99
N THR A 346 16.69 7.63 10.37
CA THR A 346 15.83 6.67 11.09
C THR A 346 16.65 5.83 12.06
N ALA A 347 17.74 5.22 11.60
CA ALA A 347 18.60 4.39 12.45
C ALA A 347 19.28 5.20 13.57
N LEU A 348 19.75 6.42 13.27
CA LEU A 348 20.36 7.31 14.26
C LEU A 348 19.35 7.78 15.30
N SER A 349 18.13 8.14 14.87
CA SER A 349 17.08 8.58 15.78
C SER A 349 16.66 7.46 16.73
N GLU A 350 16.42 6.24 16.22
CA GLU A 350 16.08 5.09 17.07
C GLU A 350 17.22 4.77 18.05
N ARG A 351 18.48 4.85 17.61
CA ARG A 351 19.62 4.67 18.50
C ARG A 351 19.65 5.74 19.59
N ALA A 352 19.43 7.01 19.23
CA ALA A 352 19.36 8.10 20.19
C ALA A 352 18.22 7.89 21.20
N PHE A 353 17.03 7.48 20.76
CA PHE A 353 15.90 7.15 21.64
C PHE A 353 16.23 5.99 22.59
N SER A 354 16.88 4.93 22.08
CA SER A 354 17.27 3.78 22.92
C SER A 354 18.24 4.17 24.04
N LEU A 355 19.15 5.14 23.78
CA LEU A 355 20.10 5.63 24.76
C LEU A 355 19.42 6.49 25.83
N VAL A 356 18.44 7.32 25.44
CA VAL A 356 17.73 8.21 26.37
C VAL A 356 16.67 7.47 27.19
N GLN A 357 16.08 6.40 26.65
CA GLN A 357 15.08 5.59 27.38
C GLN A 357 15.70 4.68 28.45
N SER A 358 17.02 4.50 28.48
CA SER A 358 17.68 3.77 29.56
C SER A 358 17.43 4.51 30.88
N PRO A 359 16.63 3.95 31.81
CA PRO A 359 16.26 4.65 33.03
C PRO A 359 17.50 4.80 33.90
N ALA A 360 18.08 6.01 33.91
CA ALA A 360 19.06 6.36 34.93
C ALA A 360 18.30 6.47 36.27
N GLU A 361 18.46 5.47 37.13
CA GLU A 361 17.99 5.52 38.52
C GLU A 361 18.50 6.81 39.17
N GLY A 362 17.61 7.76 39.47
CA GLY A 362 17.94 9.08 40.04
C GLY A 362 17.74 10.29 39.13
N ALA A 363 17.13 10.11 37.95
CA ALA A 363 16.92 11.20 37.01
C ALA A 363 16.01 12.34 37.55
N SER A 364 16.45 13.59 37.35
CA SER A 364 15.78 14.80 37.87
C SER A 364 14.40 15.03 37.24
N ARG A 365 13.56 15.90 37.84
CA ARG A 365 12.23 16.27 37.30
C ARG A 365 12.28 16.77 35.86
N LEU A 366 13.38 17.40 35.43
CA LEU A 366 13.61 17.80 34.04
C LEU A 366 13.69 16.60 33.11
N VAL A 367 14.28 15.49 33.55
CA VAL A 367 14.33 14.25 32.77
C VAL A 367 12.93 13.64 32.63
N VAL A 368 12.05 13.76 33.63
CA VAL A 368 10.65 13.30 33.50
C VAL A 368 9.87 14.13 32.48
N LEU A 369 10.04 15.46 32.48
CA LEU A 369 9.42 16.32 31.47
C LEU A 369 9.99 16.04 30.07
N ALA A 370 11.32 15.94 29.97
CA ALA A 370 12.00 15.57 28.75
C ALA A 370 11.54 14.20 28.25
N HIS A 371 11.35 13.22 29.14
CA HIS A 371 10.83 11.90 28.82
C HIS A 371 9.42 11.95 28.26
N LYS A 372 8.53 12.79 28.83
CA LYS A 372 7.17 13.00 28.28
C LYS A 372 7.19 13.64 26.89
N LEU A 373 8.05 14.64 26.66
CA LEU A 373 8.26 15.23 25.33
C LEU A 373 8.88 14.20 24.37
N LEU A 374 9.86 13.41 24.83
CA LEU A 374 10.48 12.32 24.08
C LEU A 374 9.48 11.22 23.74
N THR A 375 8.47 11.02 24.58
CA THR A 375 7.42 10.02 24.38
C THR A 375 6.53 10.40 23.20
N GLY A 376 6.32 11.69 22.93
CA GLY A 376 5.73 12.14 21.66
C GLY A 376 6.72 12.00 20.50
N ALA A 377 8.01 12.20 20.76
CA ALA A 377 9.05 12.04 19.75
C ALA A 377 9.36 10.57 19.39
N SER A 378 8.85 9.57 20.12
CA SER A 378 9.06 8.15 19.79
C SER A 378 8.43 7.73 18.45
N VAL A 379 7.53 8.55 17.89
CA VAL A 379 6.95 8.35 16.56
C VAL A 379 7.89 8.82 15.45
N LEU A 380 8.90 9.64 15.77
CA LEU A 380 9.81 10.25 14.81
C LEU A 380 10.57 9.24 13.93
N PRO A 381 11.18 8.15 14.45
CA PRO A 381 11.85 7.17 13.61
C PRO A 381 10.89 6.54 12.60
N ARG A 382 9.64 6.30 12.99
CA ARG A 382 8.62 5.75 12.10
C ARG A 382 8.18 6.75 11.05
N ILE A 383 8.02 8.04 11.40
CA ILE A 383 7.76 9.12 10.43
C ILE A 383 8.88 9.16 9.38
N LEU A 384 10.14 9.16 9.81
CA LEU A 384 11.30 9.20 8.92
C LEU A 384 11.37 7.96 8.01
N ALA A 385 11.09 6.77 8.54
CA ALA A 385 11.04 5.53 7.76
C ALA A 385 9.94 5.58 6.69
N MET A 386 8.74 6.08 7.04
CA MET A 386 7.63 6.21 6.10
C MET A 386 7.89 7.31 5.07
N THR A 387 8.54 8.42 5.44
CA THR A 387 8.97 9.44 4.46
C THR A 387 10.01 8.87 3.52
N ALA A 388 10.94 8.05 4.02
CA ALA A 388 11.90 7.34 3.18
C ALA A 388 11.18 6.43 2.16
N ALA A 389 10.13 5.70 2.58
CA ALA A 389 9.32 4.88 1.68
C ALA A 389 8.64 5.70 0.58
N TRP A 390 8.02 6.84 0.92
CA TRP A 390 7.45 7.76 -0.06
C TRP A 390 8.51 8.29 -1.04
N CYS A 391 9.66 8.73 -0.56
CA CYS A 391 10.75 9.19 -1.41
C CYS A 391 11.27 8.08 -2.34
N CYS A 392 11.37 6.84 -1.85
CA CYS A 392 11.74 5.68 -2.66
C CYS A 392 10.71 5.40 -3.76
N PHE A 393 9.42 5.43 -3.42
CA PHE A 393 8.33 5.26 -4.38
C PHE A 393 8.37 6.35 -5.47
N PHE A 394 8.47 7.63 -5.10
CA PHE A 394 8.55 8.73 -6.05
C PHE A 394 9.84 8.71 -6.87
N TRP A 395 10.96 8.30 -6.28
CA TRP A 395 12.21 8.11 -7.01
C TRP A 395 12.06 7.05 -8.10
N ALA A 396 11.46 5.90 -7.79
CA ALA A 396 11.24 4.84 -8.77
C ALA A 396 10.35 5.33 -9.92
N LYS A 397 9.27 6.07 -9.60
CA LYS A 397 8.43 6.74 -10.60
C LYS A 397 9.23 7.67 -11.50
N TRP A 398 10.00 8.60 -10.93
CA TRP A 398 10.79 9.56 -11.69
C TRP A 398 11.84 8.87 -12.57
N LEU A 399 12.42 7.77 -12.09
CA LEU A 399 13.34 6.94 -12.86
C LEU A 399 12.63 6.30 -14.06
N ASP A 400 11.48 5.67 -13.85
CA ASP A 400 10.69 5.05 -14.91
C ASP A 400 10.29 6.07 -15.98
N TYR A 401 9.83 7.26 -15.56
CA TYR A 401 9.51 8.35 -16.48
C TYR A 401 10.73 8.84 -17.26
N GLY A 402 11.87 9.00 -16.59
CA GLY A 402 13.12 9.35 -17.26
C GLY A 402 13.50 8.33 -18.32
N MET A 403 13.29 7.03 -18.06
CA MET A 403 13.56 5.97 -19.02
C MET A 403 12.57 5.99 -20.20
N LEU A 404 11.27 6.19 -19.93
CA LEU A 404 10.24 6.24 -20.98
C LEU A 404 10.36 7.48 -21.90
N THR A 405 10.77 8.62 -21.34
CA THR A 405 10.80 9.91 -22.05
C THR A 405 12.12 10.20 -22.78
N THR A 406 13.10 9.28 -22.74
CA THR A 406 14.37 9.48 -23.48
C THR A 406 14.20 9.42 -25.00
N GLY A 407 13.07 8.91 -25.52
CA GLY A 407 12.70 9.00 -26.93
C GLY A 407 11.80 10.21 -27.19
N THR A 408 11.98 10.90 -28.32
CA THR A 408 11.10 11.99 -28.82
C THR A 408 9.71 11.49 -29.23
N THR A 409 9.41 10.21 -29.03
CA THR A 409 8.18 9.56 -29.47
C THR A 409 7.14 9.61 -28.36
N LEU A 410 5.89 9.88 -28.75
CA LEU A 410 4.70 9.80 -27.90
C LEU A 410 4.72 8.47 -27.11
N VAL A 411 4.80 8.54 -25.78
CA VAL A 411 4.82 7.34 -24.92
C VAL A 411 3.48 6.64 -25.08
N ALA A 412 3.51 5.38 -25.55
CA ALA A 412 2.29 4.61 -25.70
C ALA A 412 1.73 4.23 -24.31
N ALA A 413 0.41 4.23 -24.17
CA ALA A 413 -0.29 3.78 -22.96
C ALA A 413 0.23 2.44 -22.41
N GLY A 414 0.52 1.49 -23.31
CA GLY A 414 1.08 0.19 -22.97
C GLY A 414 2.47 0.26 -22.33
N GLU A 415 3.28 1.25 -22.65
CA GLU A 415 4.62 1.43 -22.09
C GLU A 415 4.57 1.98 -20.66
N VAL A 416 3.65 2.89 -20.37
CA VAL A 416 3.39 3.37 -19.00
C VAL A 416 2.99 2.19 -18.12
N MET A 417 1.98 1.42 -18.54
CA MET A 417 1.55 0.22 -17.82
C MET A 417 2.70 -0.78 -17.61
N LYS A 418 3.53 -0.99 -18.63
CA LYS A 418 4.70 -1.88 -18.54
C LYS A 418 5.72 -1.38 -17.51
N ALA A 419 6.01 -0.08 -17.49
CA ALA A 419 6.94 0.52 -16.54
C ALA A 419 6.42 0.41 -15.10
N GLU A 420 5.14 0.69 -14.87
CA GLU A 420 4.50 0.55 -13.56
C GLU A 420 4.57 -0.88 -13.03
N MET A 421 4.39 -1.87 -13.91
CA MET A 421 4.53 -3.28 -13.55
C MET A 421 5.99 -3.64 -13.21
N TYR A 422 6.96 -3.13 -13.98
CA TYR A 422 8.39 -3.29 -13.63
C TYR A 422 8.70 -2.70 -12.27
N ASN A 423 8.21 -1.49 -11.99
CA ASN A 423 8.38 -0.85 -10.70
C ASN A 423 7.82 -1.70 -9.56
N ALA A 424 6.58 -2.19 -9.70
CA ALA A 424 5.96 -3.06 -8.70
C ALA A 424 6.77 -4.34 -8.46
N MET A 425 7.29 -4.98 -9.50
CA MET A 425 8.13 -6.18 -9.37
C MET A 425 9.49 -5.88 -8.71
N VAL A 426 10.15 -4.79 -9.10
CA VAL A 426 11.44 -4.37 -8.52
C VAL A 426 11.26 -4.01 -7.04
N CYS A 427 10.24 -3.23 -6.71
CA CYS A 427 9.90 -2.90 -5.33
C CYS A 427 9.57 -4.14 -4.50
N THR A 428 8.90 -5.13 -5.09
CA THR A 428 8.63 -6.43 -4.45
C THR A 428 9.93 -7.17 -4.14
N GLY A 429 10.80 -7.34 -5.13
CA GLY A 429 12.11 -7.98 -4.93
C GLY A 429 12.95 -7.27 -3.88
N LEU A 430 13.02 -5.94 -3.93
CA LEU A 430 13.72 -5.12 -2.94
C LEU A 430 13.14 -5.30 -1.54
N ALA A 431 11.81 -5.30 -1.40
CA ALA A 431 11.15 -5.43 -0.10
C ALA A 431 11.43 -6.79 0.56
N PHE A 432 11.42 -7.89 -0.21
CA PHE A 432 11.81 -9.21 0.29
C PHE A 432 13.31 -9.31 0.59
N CYS A 433 14.18 -8.74 -0.24
CA CYS A 433 15.61 -8.68 0.04
C CYS A 433 15.92 -7.91 1.33
N VAL A 434 15.26 -6.77 1.55
CA VAL A 434 15.38 -5.99 2.80
C VAL A 434 14.88 -6.82 3.98
N MET A 435 13.71 -7.45 3.88
CA MET A 435 13.19 -8.30 4.95
C MET A 435 14.17 -9.43 5.31
N ILE A 436 14.68 -10.17 4.34
CA ILE A 436 15.64 -11.27 4.58
C ILE A 436 16.94 -10.73 5.19
N GLY A 437 17.50 -9.66 4.61
CA GLY A 437 18.74 -9.04 5.09
C GLY A 437 18.60 -8.54 6.53
N LEU A 438 17.48 -7.91 6.86
CA LEU A 438 17.21 -7.41 8.21
C LEU A 438 17.00 -8.54 9.23
N LEU A 439 16.40 -9.66 8.84
CA LEU A 439 16.32 -10.84 9.72
C LEU A 439 17.71 -11.39 10.05
N MET A 440 18.59 -11.50 9.05
CA MET A 440 19.97 -11.93 9.28
C MET A 440 20.79 -10.94 10.12
N LEU A 441 20.45 -9.64 10.05
CA LEU A 441 21.07 -8.60 10.87
C LEU A 441 20.49 -8.54 12.28
N GLU A 442 19.21 -8.88 12.48
CA GLU A 442 18.57 -8.92 13.81
C GLU A 442 19.30 -9.87 14.76
N GLU A 443 19.74 -11.03 14.25
CA GLU A 443 20.52 -12.01 15.01
C GLU A 443 21.89 -11.44 15.46
N LYS A 444 22.50 -10.59 14.65
CA LYS A 444 23.84 -10.02 14.91
C LYS A 444 23.78 -8.72 15.72
N ALA A 445 22.68 -7.99 15.64
CA ALA A 445 22.54 -6.65 16.19
C ALA A 445 21.15 -6.43 16.82
N PRO A 446 20.81 -7.17 17.89
CA PRO A 446 19.48 -7.14 18.51
C PRO A 446 19.08 -5.75 19.01
N GLN A 447 20.05 -4.88 19.32
CA GLN A 447 19.79 -3.49 19.71
C GLN A 447 19.09 -2.65 18.63
N PHE A 448 19.09 -3.08 17.37
CA PHE A 448 18.42 -2.41 16.25
C PHE A 448 17.10 -3.07 15.84
N LYS A 449 16.58 -4.04 16.60
CA LYS A 449 15.35 -4.78 16.28
C LYS A 449 14.16 -3.88 15.91
N LYS A 450 13.92 -2.81 16.67
CA LYS A 450 12.84 -1.85 16.39
C LYS A 450 13.06 -1.09 15.08
N CYS A 451 14.28 -0.63 14.84
CA CYS A 451 14.67 0.01 13.59
C CYS A 451 14.44 -0.92 12.38
N PHE A 452 14.83 -2.19 12.50
CA PHE A 452 14.60 -3.21 11.48
C PHE A 452 13.11 -3.45 11.22
N ALA A 453 12.29 -3.44 12.27
CA ALA A 453 10.84 -3.52 12.12
C ALA A 453 10.28 -2.32 11.32
N PHE A 454 10.75 -1.10 11.57
CA PHE A 454 10.35 0.09 10.80
C PHE A 454 10.76 0.00 9.32
N PHE A 455 11.97 -0.49 9.03
CA PHE A 455 12.42 -0.67 7.65
C PHE A 455 11.68 -1.79 6.91
N CYS A 456 11.35 -2.89 7.59
CA CYS A 456 10.48 -3.91 7.03
C CYS A 456 9.09 -3.33 6.70
N GLU A 457 8.49 -2.61 7.63
CA GLU A 457 7.18 -1.98 7.45
C GLU A 457 7.19 -0.97 6.29
N SER A 458 8.20 -0.08 6.25
CA SER A 458 8.35 0.93 5.21
C SER A 458 8.58 0.30 3.83
N SER A 459 9.33 -0.80 3.76
CA SER A 459 9.57 -1.53 2.50
C SER A 459 8.30 -2.21 1.98
N MET A 460 7.51 -2.83 2.88
CA MET A 460 6.20 -3.39 2.52
C MET A 460 5.26 -2.28 2.06
N PHE A 461 5.30 -1.11 2.70
CA PHE A 461 4.52 0.05 2.30
C PHE A 461 4.88 0.52 0.88
N THR A 462 6.17 0.71 0.56
CA THR A 462 6.63 1.05 -0.81
C THR A 462 6.16 0.02 -1.85
N MET A 463 6.29 -1.27 -1.53
CA MET A 463 5.81 -2.35 -2.41
C MET A 463 4.31 -2.22 -2.67
N CYS A 464 3.50 -1.96 -1.63
CA CYS A 464 2.05 -1.82 -1.78
C CYS A 464 1.67 -0.57 -2.58
N LEU A 465 2.39 0.55 -2.42
CA LEU A 465 2.18 1.75 -3.24
C LEU A 465 2.47 1.49 -4.71
N ALA A 466 3.55 0.78 -5.03
CA ALA A 466 3.90 0.40 -6.39
C ALA A 466 2.82 -0.50 -7.03
N TRP A 467 2.39 -1.54 -6.34
CA TRP A 467 1.28 -2.39 -6.82
C TRP A 467 -0.04 -1.65 -6.94
N ASN A 468 -0.37 -0.78 -5.98
CA ASN A 468 -1.59 0.01 -6.06
C ASN A 468 -1.55 0.95 -7.27
N SER A 469 -0.43 1.61 -7.52
CA SER A 469 -0.33 2.50 -8.66
C SER A 469 -0.41 1.74 -9.99
N ALA A 470 0.26 0.59 -10.10
CA ALA A 470 0.16 -0.28 -11.25
C ALA A 470 -1.29 -0.78 -11.47
N PHE A 471 -2.01 -1.07 -10.39
CA PHE A 471 -3.43 -1.43 -10.42
C PHE A 471 -4.32 -0.26 -10.88
N GLN A 472 -4.15 0.95 -10.34
CA GLN A 472 -4.94 2.12 -10.75
C GLN A 472 -4.73 2.47 -12.23
N VAL A 473 -3.49 2.35 -12.72
CA VAL A 473 -3.15 2.51 -14.15
C VAL A 473 -3.86 1.43 -14.99
N ALA A 474 -3.89 0.18 -14.52
CA ALA A 474 -4.65 -0.88 -15.16
C ALA A 474 -6.16 -0.57 -15.25
N CYS A 475 -6.74 -0.12 -14.14
CA CYS A 475 -8.14 0.27 -14.07
C CYS A 475 -8.44 1.44 -15.01
N ALA A 476 -7.54 2.43 -15.10
CA ALA A 476 -7.68 3.55 -16.02
C ALA A 476 -7.68 3.10 -17.50
N PHE A 477 -6.88 2.10 -17.87
CA PHE A 477 -6.85 1.55 -19.24
C PHE A 477 -7.99 0.58 -19.56
N SER A 478 -8.70 0.07 -18.56
CA SER A 478 -9.81 -0.86 -18.79
C SER A 478 -11.10 -0.21 -19.29
N LYS A 479 -11.14 1.13 -19.33
CA LYS A 479 -12.35 1.90 -19.59
C LYS A 479 -12.55 2.19 -21.07
N ASP A 480 -13.81 2.33 -21.45
CA ASP A 480 -14.16 2.99 -22.69
C ASP A 480 -13.90 4.50 -22.54
N ALA A 481 -12.99 5.03 -23.36
CA ALA A 481 -12.66 6.46 -23.37
C ALA A 481 -13.86 7.35 -23.76
N ALA A 482 -14.90 6.76 -24.38
CA ALA A 482 -16.14 7.44 -24.72
C ALA A 482 -17.18 7.47 -23.58
N ALA A 483 -16.98 6.71 -22.51
CA ALA A 483 -17.93 6.65 -21.39
C ALA A 483 -17.93 7.96 -20.59
N PRO A 484 -19.09 8.39 -20.04
CA PRO A 484 -19.17 9.52 -19.11
C PRO A 484 -18.25 9.36 -17.89
N GLU A 485 -17.74 10.47 -17.35
CA GLU A 485 -16.81 10.47 -16.20
C GLU A 485 -17.35 9.69 -14.99
N PHE A 486 -18.65 9.80 -14.71
CA PHE A 486 -19.30 9.04 -13.64
C PHE A 486 -19.15 7.52 -13.84
N GLU A 487 -19.47 7.01 -15.04
CA GLU A 487 -19.39 5.57 -15.36
C GLU A 487 -17.94 5.09 -15.28
N GLN A 488 -17.02 5.94 -15.72
CA GLN A 488 -15.60 5.71 -15.61
C GLN A 488 -15.18 5.57 -14.14
N VAL A 489 -15.53 6.52 -13.27
CA VAL A 489 -15.19 6.48 -11.83
C VAL A 489 -15.84 5.26 -11.15
N PHE A 490 -17.11 5.01 -11.44
CA PHE A 490 -17.86 3.86 -10.94
C PHE A 490 -17.18 2.53 -11.30
N THR A 491 -16.66 2.40 -12.53
CA THR A 491 -15.93 1.21 -12.97
C THR A 491 -14.64 0.98 -12.17
N ARG A 492 -13.83 2.03 -11.91
CA ARG A 492 -12.62 1.90 -11.06
C ARG A 492 -12.97 1.52 -9.63
N CYS A 493 -14.00 2.15 -9.07
CA CYS A 493 -14.47 1.85 -7.72
C CYS A 493 -14.93 0.40 -7.61
N THR A 494 -15.71 -0.07 -8.58
CA THR A 494 -16.20 -1.45 -8.64
C THR A 494 -15.06 -2.46 -8.74
N GLN A 495 -14.06 -2.22 -9.59
CA GLN A 495 -12.88 -3.08 -9.71
C GLN A 495 -12.06 -3.15 -8.40
N SER A 496 -11.88 -2.00 -7.73
CA SER A 496 -11.20 -1.92 -6.43
C SER A 496 -11.97 -2.68 -5.34
N GLN A 497 -13.29 -2.54 -5.30
CA GLN A 497 -14.16 -3.26 -4.37
C GLN A 497 -14.11 -4.78 -4.61
N TRP A 498 -14.14 -5.24 -5.86
CA TRP A 498 -14.01 -6.66 -6.19
C TRP A 498 -12.70 -7.25 -5.66
N MET A 499 -11.59 -6.52 -5.81
CA MET A 499 -10.31 -6.95 -5.22
C MET A 499 -10.39 -7.03 -3.69
N CYS A 500 -11.01 -6.06 -3.01
CA CYS A 500 -11.22 -6.12 -1.56
C CYS A 500 -12.09 -7.31 -1.13
N ILE A 501 -13.16 -7.64 -1.86
CA ILE A 501 -14.04 -8.79 -1.58
C ILE A 501 -13.23 -10.09 -1.57
N VAL A 502 -12.23 -10.22 -2.44
CA VAL A 502 -11.40 -11.43 -2.51
C VAL A 502 -10.30 -11.41 -1.43
N LEU A 503 -9.61 -10.28 -1.27
CA LEU A 503 -8.42 -10.19 -0.42
C LEU A 503 -8.74 -10.18 1.07
N ILE A 504 -9.75 -9.41 1.51
CA ILE A 504 -10.03 -9.23 2.93
C ILE A 504 -10.46 -10.55 3.60
N PRO A 505 -11.39 -11.35 3.05
CA PRO A 505 -11.76 -12.62 3.66
C PRO A 505 -10.58 -13.59 3.75
N ALA A 506 -9.76 -13.69 2.69
CA ALA A 506 -8.59 -14.55 2.68
C ALA A 506 -7.57 -14.12 3.77
N TRP A 507 -7.32 -12.82 3.90
CA TRP A 507 -6.46 -12.26 4.92
C TRP A 507 -6.97 -12.55 6.33
N LEU A 508 -8.24 -12.26 6.61
CA LEU A 508 -8.85 -12.43 7.92
C LEU A 508 -8.91 -13.89 8.37
N LEU A 509 -9.21 -14.81 7.45
CA LEU A 509 -9.43 -16.22 7.79
C LEU A 509 -8.13 -17.03 7.83
N PHE A 510 -7.14 -16.70 6.98
CA PHE A 510 -5.94 -17.53 6.85
C PHE A 510 -4.66 -16.88 7.38
N MET A 511 -4.49 -15.57 7.22
CA MET A 511 -3.21 -14.91 7.53
C MET A 511 -3.17 -14.34 8.95
N VAL A 512 -4.22 -13.62 9.34
CA VAL A 512 -4.31 -13.03 10.69
C VAL A 512 -4.15 -14.08 11.80
N PRO A 513 -4.85 -15.24 11.76
CA PRO A 513 -4.69 -16.26 12.81
C PRO A 513 -3.26 -16.79 12.91
N ARG A 514 -2.57 -17.00 11.77
CA ARG A 514 -1.17 -17.48 11.74
C ARG A 514 -0.20 -16.50 12.40
N VAL A 515 -0.43 -15.20 12.20
CA VAL A 515 0.36 -14.15 12.87
C VAL A 515 0.08 -14.16 14.37
N MET A 516 -1.19 -14.27 14.79
CA MET A 516 -1.57 -14.33 16.21
C MET A 516 -0.96 -15.54 16.93
N ASP A 517 -0.99 -16.72 16.31
CA ASP A 517 -0.40 -17.94 16.89
C ASP A 517 1.13 -17.82 17.06
N SER A 518 1.77 -17.13 16.12
CA SER A 518 3.22 -16.86 16.14
C SER A 518 3.61 -15.90 17.27
N GLU A 519 2.76 -14.92 17.58
CA GLU A 519 2.97 -13.98 18.69
C GLU A 519 2.71 -14.66 20.05
N ALA A 520 1.63 -15.42 20.17
CA ALA A 520 1.31 -16.16 21.40
C ALA A 520 2.42 -17.15 21.80
N SER A 521 3.09 -17.75 20.82
CA SER A 521 4.22 -18.66 21.06
C SER A 521 5.46 -17.96 21.62
N LYS A 522 5.66 -16.66 21.37
CA LYS A 522 6.80 -15.90 21.89
C LYS A 522 6.61 -15.51 23.35
N ASP A 523 5.39 -15.16 23.73
CA ASP A 523 5.06 -14.76 25.10
C ASP A 523 5.14 -15.94 26.08
N GLY A 524 4.85 -17.17 25.62
CA GLY A 524 4.93 -18.38 26.45
C GLY A 524 6.35 -18.89 26.74
N ALA A 525 7.33 -18.60 25.87
CA ALA A 525 8.68 -19.15 25.97
C ALA A 525 9.60 -18.37 26.93
N THR A 526 9.27 -17.12 27.25
CA THR A 526 10.11 -16.25 28.10
C THR A 526 9.73 -16.27 29.58
N GLY A 527 8.66 -16.97 29.96
CA GLY A 527 8.17 -17.08 31.34
C GLY A 527 8.41 -18.44 32.03
N GLY A 528 9.03 -19.40 31.35
CA GLY A 528 9.48 -20.63 32.00
C GLY A 528 10.71 -20.32 32.85
N PRO A 529 10.72 -20.64 34.16
CA PRO A 529 11.94 -20.51 34.95
C PRO A 529 13.03 -21.30 34.22
N GLU A 530 14.11 -20.62 33.86
CA GLU A 530 15.36 -21.25 33.43
C GLU A 530 15.74 -22.22 34.54
N ALA A 531 15.32 -23.46 34.41
CA ALA A 531 15.83 -24.56 35.18
C ALA A 531 17.28 -24.74 34.68
N GLU A 532 18.18 -24.00 35.32
CA GLU A 532 19.60 -24.34 35.44
C GLU A 532 19.70 -25.85 35.70
N GLY A 533 20.05 -26.62 34.69
CA GLY A 533 20.21 -28.07 34.87
C GLY A 533 19.92 -28.93 33.66
N SER A 534 20.43 -28.58 32.48
CA SER A 534 20.79 -29.62 31.51
C SER A 534 22.29 -29.57 31.32
N GLU A 535 22.98 -30.30 32.21
CA GLU A 535 24.31 -30.83 31.92
C GLU A 535 24.28 -31.45 30.53
N GLU A 536 25.03 -30.82 29.64
CA GLU A 536 25.43 -31.36 28.35
C GLU A 536 26.14 -32.70 28.61
N PRO A 537 25.60 -33.86 28.18
CA PRO A 537 26.28 -35.13 28.39
C PRO A 537 27.56 -35.12 27.55
N LYS A 538 28.71 -34.99 28.23
CA LYS A 538 30.03 -35.20 27.64
C LYS A 538 30.04 -36.50 26.87
N ALA A 539 30.38 -36.39 25.59
CA ALA A 539 30.69 -37.48 24.71
C ALA A 539 31.67 -38.46 25.38
N ALA A 540 31.16 -39.65 25.74
CA ALA A 540 31.99 -40.78 26.10
C ALA A 540 32.59 -41.38 24.84
N GLU A 541 33.91 -41.50 24.86
CA GLU A 541 34.73 -42.18 23.86
C GLU A 541 34.22 -43.61 23.59
N THR A 542 34.03 -43.92 22.31
CA THR A 542 33.97 -45.29 21.78
C THR A 542 35.35 -45.94 21.81
N PRO A 543 35.44 -47.20 22.28
CA PRO A 543 36.28 -48.21 21.63
C PRO A 543 35.46 -49.39 21.07
N LYS A 544 35.91 -49.88 19.90
CA LYS A 544 35.71 -51.19 19.25
C LYS A 544 35.14 -52.30 20.14
N GLU A 545 34.26 -53.21 19.68
CA GLU A 545 34.45 -54.17 18.58
C GLU A 545 33.11 -54.94 18.34
N GLU A 546 32.82 -55.30 17.08
CA GLU A 546 31.81 -56.28 16.61
C GLU A 546 32.24 -57.75 16.92
N PRO A 547 31.48 -58.82 16.58
CA PRO A 547 30.02 -59.06 16.57
C PRO A 547 29.65 -60.45 17.15
N GLU A 548 28.39 -60.71 17.53
CA GLU A 548 27.86 -62.09 17.45
C GLU A 548 26.32 -62.16 17.37
N GLN A 549 25.87 -62.93 16.38
CA GLN A 549 24.49 -63.31 16.10
C GLN A 549 23.88 -64.17 17.22
N LYS A 550 22.55 -64.07 17.46
CA LYS A 550 21.65 -65.24 17.32
C LYS A 550 20.17 -64.97 17.56
N GLU A 551 19.41 -65.53 16.62
CA GLU A 551 18.16 -66.29 16.76
C GLU A 551 16.85 -65.64 17.23
N ALA A 552 15.89 -65.80 16.34
CA ALA A 552 14.47 -65.53 16.45
C ALA A 552 13.75 -66.47 17.43
N LYS A 553 12.66 -65.98 18.03
CA LYS A 553 11.43 -66.78 18.17
C LYS A 553 10.19 -65.88 18.32
N PRO A 554 9.05 -66.23 17.66
CA PRO A 554 7.80 -65.48 17.71
C PRO A 554 6.88 -66.01 18.82
N GLU A 555 6.06 -65.15 19.42
CA GLU A 555 4.83 -65.56 20.11
C GLU A 555 3.72 -64.50 19.98
N GLU A 556 2.52 -65.02 20.04
CA GLU A 556 1.23 -64.62 19.46
C GLU A 556 0.41 -63.59 20.29
N PRO A 557 -0.76 -63.13 19.78
CA PRO A 557 -1.49 -61.98 20.28
C PRO A 557 -2.39 -62.32 21.47
N LYS A 558 -2.74 -61.30 22.28
CA LYS A 558 -3.83 -61.38 23.25
C LYS A 558 -4.87 -60.29 23.04
N ASP A 559 -6.09 -60.78 23.04
CA ASP A 559 -7.36 -60.13 22.76
C ASP A 559 -7.77 -59.03 23.75
N ALA A 560 -8.44 -58.05 23.14
CA ALA A 560 -9.68 -57.40 23.54
C ALA A 560 -10.07 -57.27 25.03
N LYS A 561 -10.32 -56.01 25.42
CA LYS A 561 -11.46 -55.69 26.28
C LYS A 561 -12.09 -54.34 25.86
N PRO A 562 -13.39 -54.29 25.53
CA PRO A 562 -14.10 -53.06 25.21
C PRO A 562 -14.60 -52.37 26.49
N GLU A 563 -14.29 -51.08 26.66
CA GLU A 563 -14.91 -50.23 27.67
C GLU A 563 -16.21 -49.61 27.13
N ALA A 564 -17.24 -49.73 27.96
CA ALA A 564 -18.61 -49.29 27.74
C ALA A 564 -18.75 -47.76 27.97
N PRO A 565 -19.82 -47.13 27.44
CA PRO A 565 -19.96 -45.68 27.35
C PRO A 565 -20.36 -45.03 28.68
N LYS A 566 -19.74 -43.88 28.99
CA LYS A 566 -20.14 -43.03 30.10
C LYS A 566 -21.37 -42.19 29.74
N GLU A 567 -22.26 -42.21 30.71
CA GLU A 567 -23.62 -41.71 30.82
C GLU A 567 -23.72 -40.18 30.76
N GLU A 568 -24.77 -39.70 30.11
CA GLU A 568 -25.16 -38.30 29.93
C GLU A 568 -25.52 -37.64 31.26
N ALA A 569 -24.84 -36.55 31.62
CA ALA A 569 -25.23 -35.65 32.69
C ALA A 569 -26.03 -34.45 32.12
N LYS A 570 -27.31 -34.46 32.46
CA LYS A 570 -28.35 -33.45 32.24
C LYS A 570 -28.02 -32.14 32.99
N PRO A 571 -28.05 -30.95 32.37
CA PRO A 571 -28.05 -29.69 33.10
C PRO A 571 -29.46 -29.26 33.51
N GLU A 572 -29.61 -28.97 34.79
CA GLU A 572 -30.79 -28.39 35.44
C GLU A 572 -31.12 -26.99 34.92
N ALA A 573 -32.42 -26.68 34.92
CA ALA A 573 -32.99 -25.39 34.59
C ALA A 573 -32.70 -24.34 35.69
N PRO A 574 -32.48 -23.06 35.33
CA PRO A 574 -32.39 -21.99 36.31
C PRO A 574 -33.78 -21.59 36.82
N LYS A 575 -33.89 -21.50 38.15
CA LYS A 575 -35.04 -20.98 38.88
C LYS A 575 -35.25 -19.49 38.58
N GLU A 576 -36.49 -19.16 38.22
CA GLU A 576 -37.11 -17.84 38.36
C GLU A 576 -37.01 -17.36 39.82
N GLU A 577 -36.35 -16.23 40.06
CA GLU A 577 -36.59 -15.40 41.24
C GLU A 577 -37.37 -14.16 40.82
N ALA A 578 -38.65 -14.17 41.17
CA ALA A 578 -39.49 -12.99 41.27
C ALA A 578 -39.05 -12.15 42.48
N LYS A 579 -38.88 -10.84 42.27
CA LYS A 579 -38.93 -9.84 43.34
C LYS A 579 -39.82 -8.69 42.90
N GLU A 580 -41.05 -8.70 43.40
CA GLU A 580 -41.96 -7.57 43.47
C GLU A 580 -41.67 -6.69 44.69
N ALA A 581 -42.06 -5.40 44.53
CA ALA A 581 -42.42 -4.39 45.54
C ALA A 581 -41.30 -3.88 46.47
N GLY A 582 -41.20 -2.60 46.80
CA GLY A 582 -42.06 -1.42 46.59
C GLY A 582 -41.66 -0.33 47.59
N GLU A 583 -42.08 0.90 47.31
CA GLU A 583 -42.25 2.06 48.23
C GLU A 583 -41.01 2.77 48.81
N SER A 584 -40.70 3.95 48.25
CA SER A 584 -40.99 5.28 48.86
C SER A 584 -40.59 6.41 47.92
#